data_AF-A0A061RLX1-F1
#
_entry.id   AF-A0A061RLX1-F1
#
_cell.length_a   1.000
_cell.length_b   1.000
_cell.length_c   1.000
_cell.angle_alpha   90.00
_cell.angle_beta   90.00
_cell.angle_gamma   90.00
#
_symmetry.space_group_name_H-M   'P 1'
#
loop_
_entity.id
_entity.type
_entity.pdbx_description
1 polymer ?
#
loop_
_entity_poly.entity_id
_entity_poly.type
_entity_poly.pdbx_seq_one_letter_code
_entity_poly.pdbx_strand_id
1 'polypeptide(L)'
;EDCEVARKNGATGVGLVRTEHMFFSSKERIAAVRRMIAAQELGAPGKAPMLGLRGCRLGIVHPGIFAAMDGLPVTIRLLDPPLHEFLPQDGPALDQLCDQLASERTAGPAGVRTRMEALEEANPMLG
;
A
#
# COMPACT_ATOMS: atom_id res chain seq x y z
N GLU A 1 2.58 7.85 17.89
CA GLU A 1 3.09 9.24 17.96
C GLU A 1 2.01 10.26 17.63
N ASP A 2 1.57 10.41 16.37
CA ASP A 2 0.56 11.43 16.00
C ASP A 2 -0.74 11.37 16.82
N CYS A 3 -1.24 10.17 17.10
CA CYS A 3 -2.41 9.98 17.95
C CYS A 3 -2.17 10.50 19.38
N GLU A 4 -1.00 10.24 19.96
CA GLU A 4 -0.69 10.71 21.32
C GLU A 4 -0.60 12.24 21.37
N VAL A 5 0.00 12.85 20.34
CA VAL A 5 0.07 14.31 20.20
C VAL A 5 -1.32 14.90 20.04
N ALA A 6 -2.16 14.32 19.18
CA ALA A 6 -3.54 14.75 18.99
C ALA A 6 -4.33 14.69 20.31
N ARG A 7 -4.17 13.61 21.09
CA ARG A 7 -4.82 13.47 22.40
C ARG A 7 -4.31 14.50 23.41
N LYS A 8 -3.00 14.76 23.47
CA LYS A 8 -2.41 15.82 24.31
C LYS A 8 -2.96 17.21 23.96
N ASN A 9 -3.29 17.42 22.68
CA ASN A 9 -3.89 18.66 22.18
C ASN A 9 -5.43 18.71 22.32
N GLY A 10 -6.05 17.75 23.03
CA GLY A 10 -7.49 17.76 23.33
C GLY A 10 -8.38 17.12 22.25
N ALA A 11 -7.83 16.34 21.32
CA ALA A 11 -8.64 15.60 20.36
C ALA A 11 -9.54 14.57 21.07
N THR A 12 -10.80 14.50 20.66
CA THR A 12 -11.82 13.58 21.20
C THR A 12 -11.92 12.26 20.42
N GLY A 13 -10.91 11.94 19.62
CA GLY A 13 -10.84 10.76 18.77
C GLY A 13 -10.08 11.05 17.48
N VAL A 14 -9.98 10.04 16.62
CA VAL A 14 -9.36 10.15 15.29
C VAL A 14 -10.45 10.02 14.24
N GLY A 15 -10.72 11.11 13.52
CA GLY A 15 -11.74 11.13 12.47
C GLY A 15 -11.34 10.42 11.17
N LEU A 16 -10.04 10.23 10.93
CA LEU A 16 -9.53 9.54 9.75
C LEU A 16 -8.09 9.03 9.95
N VAL A 17 -7.92 7.72 9.99
CA VAL A 17 -6.62 7.05 9.85
C VAL A 17 -6.46 6.61 8.40
N ARG A 18 -5.48 7.17 7.71
CA ARG A 18 -5.08 6.75 6.36
C ARG A 18 -4.12 5.57 6.45
N THR A 19 -4.55 4.41 5.98
CA THR A 19 -3.75 3.17 6.04
C THR A 19 -2.60 3.17 5.02
N GLU A 20 -2.73 3.96 3.96
CA GLU A 20 -1.75 4.19 2.89
C GLU A 20 -0.38 4.59 3.45
N HIS A 21 -0.37 5.57 4.35
CA HIS A 21 0.86 6.12 4.93
C HIS A 21 1.62 5.07 5.74
N MET A 22 0.93 4.05 6.23
CA MET A 22 1.55 2.96 6.97
C MET A 22 2.32 2.00 6.04
N PHE A 23 1.89 1.88 4.78
CA PHE A 23 2.61 1.08 3.78
C PHE A 23 3.88 1.78 3.29
N PHE A 24 3.88 3.11 3.23
CA PHE A 24 5.06 3.90 2.85
C PHE A 24 6.16 3.95 3.92
N SER A 25 5.87 3.50 5.15
CA SER A 25 6.81 3.57 6.28
C SER A 25 8.04 2.67 6.18
N SER A 26 8.03 1.63 5.34
CA SER A 26 9.20 0.76 5.15
C SER A 26 9.35 0.28 3.71
N LYS A 27 10.62 0.19 3.25
CA LYS A 27 10.96 -0.31 1.90
C LYS A 27 10.41 -1.71 1.65
N GLU A 28 10.39 -2.56 2.68
CA GLU A 28 9.87 -3.92 2.63
C GLU A 28 8.35 -3.97 2.40
N ARG A 29 7.60 -3.08 3.06
CA ARG A 29 6.13 -2.98 2.87
C ARG A 29 5.78 -2.44 1.49
N ILE A 30 6.51 -1.43 1.01
CA ILE A 30 6.37 -0.93 -0.36
C ILE A 30 6.65 -2.05 -1.36
N ALA A 31 7.73 -2.82 -1.18
CA ALA A 31 8.05 -3.95 -2.05
C ALA A 31 6.95 -5.04 -2.03
N ALA A 32 6.35 -5.31 -0.88
CA ALA A 32 5.23 -6.26 -0.77
C ALA A 32 3.98 -5.78 -1.53
N VAL A 33 3.65 -4.48 -1.46
CA VAL A 33 2.54 -3.88 -2.22
C VAL A 33 2.83 -3.92 -3.72
N ARG A 34 4.05 -3.59 -4.16
CA ARG A 34 4.46 -3.68 -5.56
C ARG A 34 4.34 -5.09 -6.12
N ARG A 35 4.78 -6.10 -5.36
CA ARG A 35 4.62 -7.52 -5.75
C ARG A 35 3.16 -7.94 -5.84
N MET A 36 2.28 -7.39 -5.01
CA MET A 36 0.84 -7.64 -5.06
C MET A 36 0.23 -7.06 -6.35
N ILE A 37 0.54 -5.81 -6.68
CA ILE A 37 0.08 -5.13 -7.90
C ILE A 37 0.53 -5.95 -9.12
N ALA A 38 1.81 -6.28 -9.18
CA ALA A 38 2.36 -7.12 -10.23
C ALA A 38 1.71 -8.52 -10.27
N ALA A 39 1.32 -9.09 -9.14
CA ALA A 39 0.64 -10.39 -9.10
C ALA A 39 -0.74 -10.37 -9.75
N GLN A 40 -1.47 -9.29 -9.52
CA GLN A 40 -2.82 -9.07 -10.03
C GLN A 40 -2.78 -8.86 -11.54
N GLU A 41 -1.88 -8.01 -12.03
CA GLU A 41 -1.76 -7.70 -13.46
C GLU A 41 -1.08 -8.80 -14.28
N LEU A 42 -0.05 -9.46 -13.73
CA LEU A 42 0.69 -10.50 -14.45
C LEU A 42 -0.03 -11.85 -14.49
N GLY A 43 -1.21 -11.97 -13.87
CA GLY A 43 -2.11 -13.11 -14.05
C GLY A 43 -1.66 -14.41 -13.38
N ALA A 44 -1.04 -14.37 -12.20
CA ALA A 44 -0.80 -15.62 -11.45
C ALA A 44 -2.09 -16.07 -10.74
N PRO A 45 -2.73 -17.19 -11.14
CA PRO A 45 -3.90 -17.71 -10.45
C PRO A 45 -3.45 -18.30 -9.11
N GLY A 46 -4.05 -17.86 -8.01
CA GLY A 46 -3.99 -18.58 -6.73
C GLY A 46 -2.94 -18.13 -5.70
N LYS A 47 -2.15 -17.10 -5.98
CA LYS A 47 -1.32 -16.42 -4.96
C LYS A 47 -1.45 -14.90 -5.08
N ALA A 48 -2.68 -14.39 -5.05
CA ALA A 48 -2.85 -13.06 -4.47
C ALA A 48 -2.29 -13.19 -3.04
N PRO A 49 -1.22 -12.48 -2.64
CA PRO A 49 -0.76 -12.54 -1.26
C PRO A 49 -1.95 -12.12 -0.41
N MET A 50 -2.57 -13.12 0.20
CA MET A 50 -3.92 -13.03 0.72
C MET A 50 -3.93 -11.96 1.81
N LEU A 51 -4.43 -10.80 1.43
CA LEU A 51 -4.78 -9.70 2.31
C LEU A 51 -6.12 -10.00 3.01
N GLY A 52 -6.41 -11.27 3.30
CA GLY A 52 -7.62 -11.76 3.95
C GLY A 52 -7.79 -11.33 5.41
N LEU A 53 -6.89 -10.47 5.91
CA LEU A 53 -6.91 -9.90 7.27
C LEU A 53 -6.82 -8.36 7.25
N ARG A 54 -7.12 -7.68 6.13
CA ARG A 54 -6.90 -6.22 5.94
C ARG A 54 -7.43 -5.34 7.07
N GLY A 55 -8.66 -5.58 7.55
CA GLY A 55 -9.27 -4.78 8.63
C GLY A 55 -8.72 -5.14 10.02
N CYS A 56 -8.62 -6.43 10.33
CA CYS A 56 -8.12 -6.91 11.62
C CYS A 56 -6.62 -6.68 11.84
N ARG A 57 -5.82 -6.55 10.76
CA ARG A 57 -4.38 -6.34 10.87
C ARG A 57 -4.00 -4.96 11.37
N LEU A 58 -4.78 -3.90 11.16
CA LEU A 58 -4.31 -2.59 11.61
C LEU A 58 -4.19 -2.52 13.14
N GLY A 59 -5.14 -3.10 13.87
CA GLY A 59 -5.05 -3.21 15.33
C GLY A 59 -3.95 -4.13 15.82
N ILE A 60 -3.55 -5.12 15.01
CA ILE A 60 -2.45 -6.05 15.31
C ILE A 60 -1.09 -5.44 14.96
N VAL A 61 -0.99 -4.71 13.84
CA VAL A 61 0.25 -4.14 13.30
C VAL A 61 0.54 -2.78 13.92
N HIS A 62 -0.49 -2.03 14.30
CA HIS A 62 -0.41 -0.72 14.94
C HIS A 62 -1.28 -0.65 16.21
N PRO A 63 -1.05 -1.52 17.21
CA PRO A 63 -1.79 -1.50 18.47
C PRO A 63 -1.64 -0.16 19.20
N GLY A 64 -0.53 0.56 18.97
CA GLY A 64 -0.29 1.89 19.52
C GLY A 64 -1.33 2.94 19.15
N ILE A 65 -2.04 2.80 18.02
CA ILE A 65 -3.13 3.73 17.64
C ILE A 65 -4.30 3.59 18.61
N PHE A 66 -4.73 2.35 18.86
CA PHE A 66 -5.82 2.05 19.79
C PHE A 66 -5.42 2.32 21.24
N ALA A 67 -4.19 2.00 21.63
CA ALA A 67 -3.67 2.32 22.95
C ALA A 67 -3.62 3.84 23.19
N ALA A 68 -3.15 4.62 22.21
CA ALA A 68 -3.11 6.08 22.31
C ALA A 68 -4.51 6.71 22.39
N MET A 69 -5.51 6.09 21.78
CA MET A 69 -6.90 6.56 21.73
C MET A 69 -7.83 5.75 22.63
N ASP A 70 -7.31 5.14 23.70
CA ASP A 70 -8.14 4.34 24.60
C ASP A 70 -9.33 5.16 25.16
N GLY A 71 -10.53 4.59 25.00
CA GLY A 71 -11.81 5.22 25.31
C GLY A 71 -12.36 6.21 24.27
N LEU A 72 -11.68 6.43 23.14
CA LEU A 72 -12.08 7.38 22.11
C LEU A 72 -12.30 6.70 20.73
N PRO A 73 -13.20 7.23 19.89
CA PRO A 73 -13.45 6.67 18.56
C PRO A 73 -12.24 6.85 17.63
N VAL A 74 -11.98 5.82 16.82
CA VAL A 74 -10.94 5.82 15.78
C VAL A 74 -11.55 5.33 14.47
N THR A 75 -11.66 6.22 13.50
CA THR A 75 -12.16 5.91 12.15
C THR A 75 -11.00 5.56 11.24
N ILE A 76 -11.00 4.36 10.66
CA ILE A 76 -9.95 3.87 9.77
C ILE A 76 -10.49 3.81 8.34
N ARG A 77 -9.79 4.48 7.41
CA ARG A 77 -10.04 4.33 5.97
C ARG A 77 -9.21 3.18 5.42
N LEU A 78 -9.85 2.32 4.66
CA LEU A 78 -9.16 1.27 3.92
C LEU A 78 -8.25 1.88 2.83
N LEU A 79 -7.46 1.04 2.18
CA LEU A 79 -6.55 1.43 1.12
C LEU A 79 -7.35 2.07 -0.04
N ASP A 80 -7.16 3.38 -0.25
CA ASP A 80 -7.89 4.22 -1.22
C ASP A 80 -7.05 4.86 -2.36
N PRO A 81 -5.70 4.79 -2.43
CA PRO A 81 -4.95 5.43 -3.52
C PRO A 81 -4.88 4.48 -4.72
N PRO A 82 -4.83 5.04 -5.94
CA PRO A 82 -4.65 4.25 -7.14
C PRO A 82 -3.30 3.51 -7.10
N LEU A 83 -3.27 2.29 -7.63
CA LEU A 83 -2.13 1.37 -7.46
C LEU A 83 -0.82 1.93 -8.03
N HIS A 84 -0.90 2.81 -9.03
CA HIS A 84 0.27 3.46 -9.64
C HIS A 84 1.00 4.40 -8.68
N GLU A 85 0.38 4.91 -7.61
CA GLU A 85 1.08 5.72 -6.59
C GLU A 85 2.13 4.92 -5.81
N PHE A 86 2.00 3.59 -5.76
CA PHE A 86 3.00 2.74 -5.14
C PHE A 86 4.16 2.37 -6.09
N LEU A 87 4.00 2.65 -7.38
CA LEU A 87 4.96 2.31 -8.41
C LEU A 87 5.91 3.51 -8.66
N PRO A 88 7.19 3.26 -8.96
CA PRO A 88 8.06 4.29 -9.50
C PRO A 88 7.45 4.78 -10.82
N GLN A 89 7.30 6.10 -10.97
CA GLN A 89 6.74 6.70 -12.18
C GLN A 89 7.72 6.58 -13.35
N ASP A 90 8.99 6.93 -13.14
CA ASP A 90 10.00 6.94 -14.20
C ASP A 90 11.41 6.58 -13.71
N GLY A 91 12.27 6.24 -14.67
CA GLY A 91 13.72 6.17 -14.51
C GLY A 91 14.26 4.83 -14.00
N PRO A 92 15.52 4.79 -13.51
CA PRO A 92 16.23 3.55 -13.21
C PRO A 92 15.56 2.72 -12.10
N ALA A 93 14.73 3.35 -11.26
CA ALA A 93 13.97 2.67 -10.23
C ALA A 93 12.82 1.82 -10.80
N LEU A 94 12.22 2.23 -11.92
CA LEU A 94 11.20 1.45 -12.63
C LEU A 94 11.84 0.26 -13.35
N ASP A 95 12.99 0.46 -13.97
CA ASP A 95 13.74 -0.61 -14.64
C ASP A 95 14.17 -1.69 -13.66
N GLN A 96 14.74 -1.30 -12.51
CA GLN A 96 15.09 -2.23 -11.45
C GLN A 96 13.88 -3.00 -10.91
N LEU A 97 12.71 -2.36 -10.82
CA LEU A 97 11.49 -3.01 -10.39
C LEU A 97 11.00 -4.01 -11.45
N CYS A 98 11.04 -3.65 -12.73
CA CYS A 98 10.70 -4.54 -13.84
C CYS A 98 11.61 -5.77 -13.85
N ASP A 99 12.92 -5.58 -13.69
CA ASP A 99 13.91 -6.66 -13.66
C ASP A 99 13.70 -7.59 -12.45
N GLN A 100 13.46 -7.00 -11.26
CA GLN A 100 13.13 -7.78 -10.06
C GLN A 100 11.87 -8.61 -10.27
N LEU A 101 10.78 -8.02 -10.78
CA LEU A 101 9.52 -8.71 -11.01
C LEU A 101 9.64 -9.79 -12.10
N ALA A 102 10.41 -9.53 -13.15
CA ALA A 102 10.72 -10.50 -14.20
C ALA A 102 11.45 -11.73 -13.64
N SER A 103 12.46 -11.49 -12.78
CA SER A 103 13.24 -12.55 -12.12
C SER A 103 12.40 -13.41 -11.16
N GLU A 104 11.48 -12.78 -10.41
CA GLU A 104 10.64 -13.47 -9.42
C GLU A 104 9.51 -14.29 -10.07
N ARG A 105 9.08 -13.97 -11.30
CA ARG A 105 7.87 -14.55 -11.92
C ARG A 105 8.06 -15.30 -13.22
N THR A 106 9.30 -15.45 -13.70
CA THR A 106 9.58 -16.08 -15.01
C THR A 106 8.79 -15.40 -16.14
N ALA A 107 8.54 -14.09 -15.99
CA ALA A 107 7.88 -13.27 -16.99
C ALA A 107 8.95 -12.48 -17.75
N GLY A 108 8.77 -12.29 -19.06
CA GLY A 108 9.69 -11.46 -19.85
C GLY A 108 9.65 -10.00 -19.38
N PRO A 109 10.81 -9.31 -19.25
CA PRO A 109 10.88 -7.93 -18.74
C PRO A 109 10.04 -6.94 -19.56
N ALA A 110 9.93 -7.17 -20.88
CA ALA A 110 9.07 -6.36 -21.76
C ALA A 110 7.58 -6.45 -21.38
N GLY A 111 7.09 -7.65 -21.01
CA GLY A 111 5.69 -7.84 -20.63
C GLY A 111 5.34 -7.27 -19.25
N VAL A 112 6.33 -7.12 -18.38
CA VAL A 112 6.15 -6.41 -17.10
C VAL A 112 6.02 -4.92 -17.36
N ARG A 113 6.93 -4.33 -18.15
CA ARG A 113 6.90 -2.89 -18.46
C ARG A 113 5.59 -2.45 -19.10
N THR A 114 5.10 -3.16 -20.13
CA THR A 114 3.84 -2.81 -20.80
C THR A 114 2.64 -2.83 -19.85
N ARG A 115 2.62 -3.74 -18.86
CA ARG A 115 1.55 -3.76 -17.85
C ARG A 115 1.69 -2.66 -16.81
N MET A 116 2.92 -2.23 -16.51
CA MET A 116 3.14 -1.08 -15.63
C MET A 116 2.69 0.22 -16.29
N GLU A 117 2.99 0.41 -17.57
CA GLU A 117 2.49 1.52 -18.38
C GLU A 117 0.94 1.50 -18.48
N ALA A 118 0.33 0.31 -18.54
CA ALA A 118 -1.14 0.20 -18.55
C ALA A 118 -1.82 0.59 -17.23
N LEU A 119 -1.09 0.63 -16.11
CA LEU A 119 -1.58 1.14 -14.82
C LEU A 119 -1.45 2.65 -14.69
N GLU A 120 -0.76 3.31 -15.64
CA GLU A 120 -0.63 4.75 -15.68
C GLU A 120 -1.96 5.35 -16.14
N GLU A 121 -2.60 6.09 -15.24
CA GLU A 121 -3.87 6.73 -15.50
C GLU A 121 -3.65 8.20 -15.85
N ALA A 122 -4.34 8.69 -16.88
CA ALA A 122 -4.29 10.10 -17.26
C ALA A 122 -4.80 11.04 -16.13
N ASN A 123 -5.72 10.56 -15.28
CA ASN A 123 -6.28 11.32 -14.16
C ASN A 123 -6.40 10.44 -12.90
N PRO A 124 -5.34 10.34 -12.08
CA PRO A 124 -5.31 9.53 -10.85
C PRO A 124 -6.46 9.77 -9.86
N MET A 125 -6.99 11.00 -9.84
CA MET A 125 -8.08 11.40 -8.95
C MET A 125 -9.46 10.85 -9.37
N LEU A 126 -9.58 10.31 -10.59
CA LEU A 126 -10.84 9.88 -11.21
C LEU A 126 -10.77 8.43 -11.76
N GLY A 127 -9.77 7.66 -11.34
CA GLY A 127 -9.58 6.25 -11.72
C GLY A 127 -10.54 5.28 -11.07
#